data_AF-A0A848UW03-F1
#
_entry.id   AF-A0A848UW03-F1
#
_cell.length_a   1.000
_cell.length_b   1.000
_cell.length_c   1.000
_cell.angle_alpha   90.00
_cell.angle_beta   90.00
_cell.angle_gamma   90.00
#
_symmetry.space_group_name_H-M   'P 1'
#
loop_
_entity.id
_entity.type
_entity.pdbx_description
1 polymer ?
#
loop_
_entity_poly.entity_id
_entity_poly.type
_entity_poly.pdbx_seq_one_letter_code
_entity_poly.pdbx_strand_id
1 'polypeptide(L)' 'MIEFITKYMEYVYLVLGVVFCLYAGYHIYHGGFAEQGSLLLLPAICVAAYFFRRTVRVKFEAMERRERGE' A
#
# COMPACT_ATOMS: atom_id res chain seq x y z
N MET A 1 -7.75 -7.12 -19.03
CA MET A 1 -8.72 -6.93 -17.91
C MET A 1 -8.04 -7.10 -16.55
N ILE A 2 -7.26 -8.17 -16.34
CA ILE A 2 -6.56 -8.45 -15.07
C ILE A 2 -5.50 -7.39 -14.71
N GLU A 3 -4.70 -6.91 -15.67
CA GLU A 3 -3.71 -5.84 -15.44
C GLU A 3 -4.32 -4.51 -14.98
N PHE A 4 -5.52 -4.20 -15.48
CA PHE A 4 -6.22 -2.98 -15.10
C PHE A 4 -6.66 -3.08 -13.62
N ILE A 5 -7.17 -4.24 -13.23
CA ILE A 5 -7.56 -4.53 -11.84
C ILE A 5 -6.34 -4.46 -10.92
N THR A 6 -5.20 -5.07 -11.27
CA THR A 6 -4.01 -5.05 -10.42
C THR A 6 -3.43 -3.63 -10.27
N LYS A 7 -3.44 -2.83 -11.33
CA LYS A 7 -3.01 -1.42 -11.28
C LYS A 7 -3.94 -0.57 -10.41
N TYR A 8 -5.25 -0.74 -10.49
CA TYR A 8 -6.21 -0.03 -9.62
C TYR A 8 -6.10 -0.47 -8.16
N MET A 9 -5.90 -1.77 -7.91
CA MET A 9 -5.71 -2.28 -6.56
C MET A 9 -4.49 -1.66 -5.88
N GLU A 10 -3.41 -1.38 -6.61
CA GLU A 10 -2.25 -0.64 -6.08
C GLU A 10 -2.66 0.74 -5.53
N TYR A 11 -3.40 1.54 -6.31
CA TYR A 11 -3.90 2.84 -5.85
C TYR A 11 -4.88 2.72 -4.66
N VAL A 12 -5.70 1.67 -4.62
CA VAL A 12 -6.61 1.42 -3.49
C VAL A 12 -5.84 1.23 -2.19
N TYR A 13 -4.79 0.41 -2.17
CA TYR A 13 -3.98 0.22 -0.96
C TYR A 13 -3.27 1.50 -0.54
N LEU A 14 -2.82 2.33 -1.50
CA LEU A 14 -2.22 3.62 -1.20
C LEU A 14 -3.23 4.58 -0.55
N VAL A 15 -4.42 4.72 -1.13
CA VAL A 15 -5.48 5.59 -0.60
C VAL A 15 -5.92 5.11 0.78
N LEU A 16 -6.15 3.81 0.96
CA LEU A 16 -6.48 3.24 2.26
C LEU A 16 -5.36 3.51 3.28
N GLY A 17 -4.10 3.34 2.90
CA GLY A 17 -2.96 3.65 3.75
C GLY A 17 -2.97 5.11 4.21
N VAL A 18 -3.22 6.07 3.31
CA VAL A 18 -3.32 7.50 3.65
C VAL A 18 -4.49 7.78 4.58
N VAL A 19 -5.68 7.25 4.29
CA VAL A 19 -6.88 7.45 5.10
C VAL A 19 -6.69 6.89 6.52
N PHE A 20 -6.19 5.66 6.65
CA PHE A 20 -5.92 5.07 7.95
C PHE A 20 -4.80 5.79 8.72
N CYS A 21 -3.83 6.38 8.01
CA CYS A 21 -2.76 7.15 8.64
C CYS A 21 -3.31 8.46 9.24
N LEU A 22 -4.17 9.16 8.50
CA LEU A 22 -4.87 10.34 9.01
C LEU A 22 -5.79 10.00 10.19
N TYR A 23 -6.53 8.89 10.10
CA TYR A 23 -7.37 8.40 11.18
C TYR A 23 -6.57 8.07 12.45
N ALA A 24 -5.49 7.30 12.31
CA ALA A 24 -4.61 6.98 13.43
C ALA A 24 -3.97 8.25 14.02
N GLY A 25 -3.53 9.19 13.18
CA GLY A 25 -3.00 10.48 13.60
C GLY A 25 -4.00 11.31 14.42
N TYR A 26 -5.27 11.37 13.98
CA TYR A 26 -6.33 12.04 14.71
C TYR A 26 -6.57 11.41 16.09
N HIS A 27 -6.64 10.08 16.16
CA HIS A 27 -6.85 9.35 17.41
C HIS A 27 -5.67 9.48 18.38
N ILE A 28 -4.45 9.40 17.88
CA ILE A 28 -3.24 9.60 18.69
C ILE A 28 -3.15 11.03 19.22
N TYR A 29 -3.54 12.01 18.40
CA TYR A 29 -3.55 13.41 18.81
C TYR A 29 -4.52 13.68 19.97
N HIS A 30 -5.71 13.05 19.96
CA HIS A 30 -6.74 13.27 20.98
C HIS A 30 -6.66 12.31 22.18
N GLY A 31 -6.25 11.06 21.96
CA GLY A 31 -6.22 9.99 22.98
C GLY A 31 -4.82 9.61 23.47
N GLY A 32 -3.77 10.18 22.88
CA GLY A 32 -2.39 9.85 23.23
C GLY A 32 -1.88 8.56 22.58
N PHE A 33 -0.55 8.44 22.49
CA PHE A 33 0.11 7.34 21.79
C PHE A 33 0.03 5.99 22.52
N ALA A 34 -0.02 5.99 23.85
CA ALA A 34 0.03 4.78 24.67
C ALA A 34 -1.17 3.84 24.44
N GLU A 35 -2.36 4.40 24.23
CA GLU A 35 -3.58 3.61 24.00
C GLU A 35 -3.84 3.37 22.51
N GLN A 36 -3.50 4.34 21.66
CA GLN A 36 -3.91 4.37 20.25
C GLN A 36 -2.79 3.96 19.27
N GLY A 37 -1.57 3.69 19.75
CA GLY A 37 -0.43 3.37 18.89
C GLY A 37 -0.63 2.12 18.02
N SER A 38 -1.44 1.17 18.47
CA SER A 38 -1.82 -0.03 17.71
C SER A 38 -2.61 0.29 16.43
N LEU A 39 -3.30 1.43 16.36
CA LEU A 39 -4.01 1.87 15.14
C LEU A 39 -3.06 2.16 13.97
N LEU A 40 -1.77 2.40 14.22
CA LEU A 40 -0.77 2.60 13.16
C LEU A 40 -0.41 1.32 12.40
N LEU A 41 -0.81 0.14 12.91
CA LEU A 41 -0.57 -1.13 12.23
C LEU A 41 -1.33 -1.22 10.91
N LEU A 42 -2.58 -0.76 10.89
CA LEU A 42 -3.43 -0.76 9.69
C LEU A 42 -2.85 0.07 8.52
N PRO A 43 -2.48 1.35 8.70
CA PRO A 43 -1.84 2.11 7.63
C PRO A 43 -0.47 1.53 7.26
N ALA A 44 0.31 1.02 8.22
CA ALA A 44 1.57 0.36 7.93
C ALA A 44 1.41 -0.88 7.03
N ILE A 45 0.42 -1.73 7.31
CA ILE A 45 0.11 -2.91 6.48
C ILE A 45 -0.35 -2.48 5.08
N CYS A 46 -1.18 -1.46 4.96
CA CYS A 46 -1.64 -0.96 3.66
C CYS A 46 -0.48 -0.43 2.81
N VAL A 47 0.45 0.33 3.42
CA VAL A 47 1.66 0.82 2.74
C VAL A 47 2.59 -0.34 2.38
N ALA A 48 2.77 -1.32 3.26
CA ALA A 48 3.57 -2.52 2.95
C ALA A 48 2.97 -3.31 1.78
N ALA A 49 1.65 -3.49 1.74
CA ALA A 49 0.95 -4.15 0.65
C ALA A 49 1.07 -3.38 -0.68
N TYR A 50 1.03 -2.05 -0.63
CA TYR A 50 1.29 -1.18 -1.78
C TYR A 50 2.69 -1.43 -2.36
N PHE A 51 3.73 -1.33 -1.53
CA PHE A 51 5.12 -1.52 -1.98
C PHE A 51 5.41 -2.95 -2.44
N PHE A 52 4.84 -3.96 -1.77
CA PHE A 52 4.95 -5.35 -2.19
C PHE A 52 4.38 -5.55 -3.60
N ARG A 53 3.14 -5.09 -3.85
CA ARG A 53 2.50 -5.20 -5.17
C ARG A 53 3.28 -4.44 -6.24
N ARG A 54 3.74 -3.22 -5.94
CA ARG A 54 4.57 -2.43 -6.84
C ARG A 54 5.86 -3.16 -7.23
N THR A 55 6.55 -3.75 -6.25
CA THR A 55 7.80 -4.48 -6.48
C THR A 55 7.59 -5.73 -7.33
N VAL A 56 6.55 -6.51 -7.04
CA VAL A 56 6.21 -7.71 -7.82
C VAL A 56 5.87 -7.33 -9.25
N ARG A 57 5.08 -6.27 -9.45
CA ARG A 57 4.71 -5.80 -10.80
C ARG A 57 5.93 -5.36 -11.62
N VAL A 58 6.84 -4.58 -11.03
CA VAL A 58 8.09 -4.17 -11.71
C VAL A 58 8.93 -5.38 -12.11
N LYS A 59 8.99 -6.43 -11.28
CA LYS A 59 9.72 -7.67 -11.62
C LYS A 59 9.06 -8.44 -12.77
N PHE A 60 7.73 -8.50 -12.81
CA PHE A 60 7.01 -9.13 -13.92
C PHE A 60 7.18 -8.34 -15.23
N GLU A 61 7.03 -7.01 -15.18
CA GLU A 61 7.26 -6.14 -16.34
C GLU A 61 8.72 -6.26 -16.85
N ALA A 62 9.70 -6.44 -15.95
CA ALA A 62 11.09 -6.66 -16.32
C ALA A 62 11.36 -8.06 -16.92
N MET A 63 10.61 -9.09 -16.49
CA MET A 63 10.69 -10.42 -17.10
C MET A 63 10.07 -10.44 -18.50
N GLU A 64 8.91 -9.81 -18.70
CA GLU A 64 8.28 -9.73 -20.03
C GLU A 64 9.15 -8.99 -21.06
N ARG A 65 9.85 -7.92 -20.66
CA ARG A 65 10.79 -7.22 -21.55
C ARG A 65 11.93 -8.12 -22.01
N ARG A 66 12.49 -8.92 -21.09
CA ARG A 66 13.52 -9.91 -21.40
C ARG A 66 13.01 -11.00 -22.34
N GLU A 67 11.78 -11.47 -22.16
CA GLU A 67 11.15 -12.44 -23.06
C GLU A 67 10.87 -11.86 -24.45
N ARG A 68 10.58 -10.56 -24.55
CA ARG A 68 10.45 -9.85 -25.84
C ARG A 68 11.79 -9.47 -26.50
N GLY A 69 12.91 -9.72 -25.84
CA GLY A 69 14.24 -9.40 -26.36
C GLY A 69 14.58 -7.89 -26.35
N GLU A 70 13.89 -7.10 -25.53
CA GLU A 70 14.20 -5.69 -25.26
C GLU A 70 15.15 -5.50 -24.07
#